data_AF-A0A819UF46-F1
#
_entry.id   AF-A0A819UF46-F1
#
_cell.length_a   1.000
_cell.length_b   1.000
_cell.length_c   1.000
_cell.angle_alpha   90.00
_cell.angle_beta   90.00
_cell.angle_gamma   90.00
#
_symmetry.space_group_name_H-M   'P 1'
#
loop_
_entity.id
_entity.type
_entity.pdbx_description
1 polymer ?
#
loop_
_entity_poly.entity_id
_entity_poly.type
_entity_poly.pdbx_seq_one_letter_code
_entity_poly.pdbx_strand_id
1 'polypeptide(L)'
;MSSHVTDVEGDWKIVDYPQHSECLNRKIEIKGCGLDPNVFKLDVQLVNHLSCILKHNSTNNQWKISGFSSTEISGSPKEREKEEVFRKLISHLQKLEVQHEEQLIIKTNDGEQVRLQRVL
;
A
#
# COMPACT_ATOMS: atom_id res chain seq x y z
N MET A 1 -16.76 13.60 -10.27
CA MET A 1 -17.12 12.53 -9.32
C MET A 1 -15.82 12.08 -8.67
N SER A 2 -15.61 12.46 -7.42
CA SER A 2 -14.35 12.22 -6.70
C SER A 2 -14.30 10.77 -6.23
N SER A 3 -13.37 9.96 -6.75
CA SER A 3 -13.10 8.63 -6.21
C SER A 3 -12.51 8.80 -4.82
N HIS A 4 -13.35 8.71 -3.81
CA HIS A 4 -12.90 8.62 -2.43
C HIS A 4 -12.28 7.24 -2.27
N VAL A 5 -11.00 7.17 -1.92
CA VAL A 5 -10.43 5.93 -1.40
C VAL A 5 -11.03 5.78 0.00
N THR A 6 -12.20 5.18 0.09
CA THR A 6 -12.85 4.83 1.35
C THR A 6 -12.81 3.31 1.47
N ASP A 7 -12.08 2.84 2.47
CA ASP A 7 -12.10 1.48 3.02
C ASP A 7 -11.62 0.38 2.08
N VAL A 8 -10.32 0.39 1.79
CA VAL A 8 -9.63 -0.78 1.24
C VAL A 8 -9.35 -1.72 2.40
N GLU A 9 -9.99 -2.89 2.46
CA GLU A 9 -9.67 -3.95 3.42
C GLU A 9 -9.77 -5.32 2.75
N GLY A 10 -8.77 -6.17 2.94
CA GLY A 10 -8.82 -7.56 2.50
C GLY A 10 -7.45 -8.14 2.23
N ASP A 11 -7.43 -9.37 1.72
CA ASP A 11 -6.22 -10.01 1.23
C ASP A 11 -5.96 -9.57 -0.22
N TRP A 12 -4.71 -9.20 -0.51
CA TRP A 12 -4.29 -8.72 -1.82
C TRP A 12 -3.11 -9.53 -2.32
N LYS A 13 -3.05 -9.72 -3.64
CA LYS A 13 -1.97 -10.39 -4.37
C LYS A 13 -1.40 -9.48 -5.43
N ILE A 14 -0.07 -9.34 -5.49
CA ILE A 14 0.60 -8.66 -6.61
C ILE A 14 0.42 -9.50 -7.89
N VAL A 15 -0.13 -8.89 -8.94
CA VAL A 15 -0.42 -9.57 -10.22
C VAL A 15 0.43 -9.07 -11.39
N ASP A 16 1.03 -7.89 -11.27
CA ASP A 16 1.79 -7.24 -12.35
C ASP A 16 3.05 -6.58 -11.78
N TYR A 17 3.98 -7.41 -11.28
CA TYR A 17 5.32 -6.98 -10.88
C TYR A 17 6.36 -7.99 -11.35
N PRO A 18 6.97 -7.80 -12.54
CA PRO A 18 7.78 -8.81 -13.22
C PRO A 18 8.99 -9.30 -12.42
N GLN A 19 9.51 -8.47 -11.50
CA GLN A 19 10.66 -8.82 -10.68
C GLN A 19 10.29 -9.68 -9.46
N HIS A 20 9.03 -9.66 -9.00
CA HIS A 20 8.58 -10.43 -7.83
C HIS A 20 7.11 -10.87 -7.94
N SER A 21 6.79 -11.72 -8.92
CA SER A 21 5.41 -12.16 -9.24
C SER A 21 4.72 -13.00 -8.14
N GLU A 22 5.47 -13.56 -7.20
CA GLU A 22 4.95 -14.44 -6.13
C GLU A 22 4.78 -13.72 -4.78
N CYS A 23 4.86 -12.39 -4.75
CA CYS A 23 5.40 -11.75 -3.56
C CYS A 23 4.50 -11.82 -2.33
N LEU A 24 3.19 -11.59 -2.39
CA LEU A 24 2.46 -11.23 -1.18
C LEU A 24 0.98 -11.62 -1.28
N ASN A 25 0.50 -12.62 -0.52
CA ASN A 25 -0.90 -12.72 -0.10
C ASN A 25 -0.99 -12.04 1.26
N ARG A 26 -1.55 -10.83 1.33
CA ARG A 26 -1.38 -9.97 2.51
C ARG A 26 -2.60 -9.14 2.79
N LYS A 27 -2.89 -8.96 4.08
CA LYS A 27 -3.95 -8.07 4.52
C LYS A 27 -3.49 -6.62 4.35
N ILE A 28 -4.16 -5.87 3.49
CA ILE A 28 -3.97 -4.43 3.33
C ILE A 28 -5.24 -3.75 3.81
N GLU A 29 -5.08 -2.77 4.69
CA GLU A 29 -6.13 -1.92 5.20
C GLU A 29 -5.79 -0.44 4.98
N ILE A 30 -6.68 0.33 4.35
CA ILE A 30 -6.57 1.78 4.21
C ILE A 30 -7.83 2.41 4.80
N LYS A 31 -7.68 3.10 5.92
CA LYS A 31 -8.78 3.71 6.70
C LYS A 31 -8.54 5.20 6.88
N GLY A 32 -9.60 6.01 6.83
CA GLY A 32 -9.51 7.44 7.14
C GLY A 32 -9.15 7.67 8.62
N CYS A 33 -8.33 8.68 8.90
CA CYS A 33 -7.85 9.00 10.25
C CYS A 33 -8.46 10.28 10.80
N GLY A 34 -9.37 10.14 11.78
CA GLY A 34 -9.86 11.27 12.56
C GLY A 34 -10.75 12.23 11.77
N LEU A 35 -10.53 13.53 11.97
CA LEU A 35 -11.35 14.61 11.39
C LEU A 35 -10.79 15.18 10.07
N ASP A 36 -9.56 14.85 9.67
CA ASP A 36 -8.97 15.34 8.42
C ASP A 36 -9.34 14.38 7.27
N PRO A 37 -10.17 14.81 6.30
CA PRO A 37 -10.60 13.94 5.19
C PRO A 37 -9.47 13.57 4.23
N ASN A 38 -8.29 14.17 4.38
CA ASN A 38 -7.11 13.89 3.55
C ASN A 38 -6.08 13.02 4.26
N VAL A 39 -6.32 12.56 5.49
CA VAL A 39 -5.36 11.74 6.24
C VAL A 39 -5.91 10.32 6.40
N PHE A 40 -5.08 9.36 6.05
CA PHE A 40 -5.42 7.94 6.04
C PHE A 40 -4.32 7.15 6.74
N LYS A 41 -4.69 6.03 7.35
CA LYS A 41 -3.75 5.02 7.82
C LYS A 41 -3.76 3.85 6.86
N LEU A 42 -2.57 3.47 6.39
CA LEU A 42 -2.33 2.25 5.65
C LEU A 42 -1.65 1.26 6.59
N ASP A 43 -2.37 0.19 6.91
CA ASP A 43 -1.86 -0.96 7.64
C ASP A 43 -1.67 -2.12 6.66
N VAL A 44 -0.49 -2.74 6.68
CA VAL A 44 -0.16 -3.87 5.84
C VAL A 44 0.44 -4.96 6.72
N GLN A 45 -0.28 -6.08 6.81
CA GLN A 45 0.17 -7.25 7.54
C GLN A 45 0.99 -8.13 6.61
N LEU A 46 2.33 -7.99 6.69
CA LEU A 46 3.33 -8.89 6.11
C LEU A 46 3.73 -9.99 7.11
N VAL A 47 4.99 -10.44 7.09
CA VAL A 47 5.55 -11.15 8.26
C VAL A 47 5.64 -10.15 9.40
N ASN A 48 6.10 -8.95 9.08
CA ASN A 48 6.02 -7.74 9.89
C ASN A 48 4.76 -6.94 9.59
N HIS A 49 4.23 -6.31 10.63
CA HIS A 49 3.18 -5.34 10.47
C HIS A 49 3.80 -3.98 10.10
N LEU A 50 3.46 -3.48 8.91
CA LEU A 50 3.82 -2.16 8.43
C LEU A 50 2.63 -1.23 8.58
N SER A 51 2.80 -0.13 9.29
CA SER A 51 1.77 0.88 9.50
C SER A 51 2.30 2.25 9.11
N CYS A 52 1.62 2.94 8.20
CA CYS A 52 1.99 4.29 7.79
C CYS A 52 0.78 5.24 7.74
N ILE A 53 1.07 6.52 7.95
CA ILE A 53 0.09 7.60 7.78
C ILE A 53 0.33 8.22 6.41
N LEU A 54 -0.72 8.20 5.60
CA LEU A 54 -0.77 8.77 4.27
C LEU A 54 -1.57 10.07 4.29
N LYS A 55 -1.05 11.10 3.62
CA LYS A 55 -1.74 12.36 3.38
C LYS A 55 -2.01 12.51 1.90
N HIS A 56 -3.28 12.61 1.54
CA HIS A 56 -3.74 12.86 0.17
C HIS A 56 -3.73 14.36 -0.12
N ASN A 57 -3.26 14.73 -1.31
CA ASN A 57 -3.37 16.08 -1.84
C ASN A 57 -4.42 16.06 -2.95
N SER A 58 -5.62 16.53 -2.64
CA SER A 58 -6.76 16.55 -3.56
C SER A 58 -6.53 17.42 -4.80
N THR A 59 -5.63 18.41 -4.73
CA THR A 59 -5.36 19.34 -5.86
C THR A 59 -4.63 18.64 -7.01
N ASN A 60 -3.73 17.72 -6.69
CA ASN A 60 -2.90 17.03 -7.70
C ASN A 60 -3.01 15.50 -7.65
N ASN A 61 -3.92 14.98 -6.81
CA ASN A 61 -4.17 13.57 -6.57
C ASN A 61 -2.89 12.77 -6.19
N GLN A 62 -2.00 13.40 -5.43
CA GLN A 62 -0.78 12.76 -4.94
C GLN A 62 -0.92 12.36 -3.47
N TRP A 63 -0.21 11.31 -3.09
CA TRP A 63 -0.12 10.82 -1.73
C TRP A 63 1.28 11.07 -1.18
N LYS A 64 1.37 11.38 0.11
CA LYS A 64 2.64 11.55 0.84
C LYS A 64 2.59 10.78 2.14
N ILE A 65 3.70 10.16 2.52
CA ILE A 65 3.83 9.56 3.85
C ILE A 65 4.20 10.63 4.85
N SER A 66 3.45 10.72 5.96
CA SER A 66 3.75 11.60 7.09
C SER A 66 4.22 10.85 8.34
N GLY A 67 4.10 9.52 8.36
CA GLY A 67 4.60 8.68 9.46
C GLY A 67 4.73 7.23 9.03
N PHE A 68 5.76 6.55 9.53
CA PHE A 68 6.03 5.15 9.20
C PHE A 68 6.46 4.39 10.46
N SER A 69 5.87 3.21 10.66
CA SER A 69 6.18 2.30 11.75
C SER A 69 6.18 0.86 11.23
N SER A 70 7.06 0.03 11.76
CA SER A 70 7.14 -1.40 11.45
C SER A 70 7.34 -2.14 12.76
N THR A 71 6.70 -3.31 12.91
CA THR A 71 7.17 -4.28 13.89
C THR A 71 8.45 -4.93 13.35
N GLU A 72 9.42 -5.23 14.21
CA GLU A 72 10.59 -6.05 13.85
C GLU A 72 10.41 -7.44 14.46
N ILE A 73 9.91 -8.36 13.66
CA ILE A 73 9.79 -9.77 14.01
C ILE A 73 10.61 -10.59 13.00
N SER A 74 11.19 -11.67 13.51
CA SER A 74 11.93 -12.67 12.76
C SER A 74 11.19 -13.11 11.49
N GLY A 75 11.87 -13.03 10.36
CA GLY A 75 11.45 -13.63 9.09
C GLY A 75 12.68 -14.21 8.40
N SER A 76 12.47 -15.20 7.53
CA SER A 76 13.56 -15.73 6.71
C SER A 76 14.15 -14.62 5.82
N PRO A 77 15.41 -14.75 5.35
CA PRO A 77 16.01 -13.76 4.45
C PRO A 77 15.14 -13.47 3.22
N LYS A 78 14.51 -14.50 2.64
CA LYS A 78 13.59 -14.36 1.51
C LYS A 78 12.35 -13.55 1.87
N GLU A 79 11.78 -13.73 3.06
CA GLU A 79 10.62 -12.96 3.49
C GLU A 79 10.99 -11.49 3.71
N ARG A 80 12.14 -11.23 4.33
CA ARG A 80 12.65 -9.85 4.53
C ARG A 80 12.87 -9.12 3.22
N GLU A 81 13.47 -9.78 2.22
CA GLU A 81 13.65 -9.20 0.89
C GLU A 81 12.31 -8.78 0.25
N LYS A 82 11.26 -9.60 0.40
CA LYS A 82 9.91 -9.26 -0.08
C LYS A 82 9.31 -8.06 0.66
N GLU A 83 9.56 -7.95 1.96
CA GLU A 83 9.11 -6.81 2.76
C GLU A 83 9.86 -5.52 2.40
N GLU A 84 11.16 -5.60 2.13
CA GLU A 84 11.96 -4.45 1.69
C GLU A 84 11.45 -3.89 0.36
N VAL A 85 11.08 -4.76 -0.58
CA VAL A 85 10.44 -4.35 -1.84
C VAL A 85 9.16 -3.57 -1.56
N PHE A 86 8.26 -4.12 -0.74
CA PHE A 86 7.00 -3.45 -0.42
C PHE A 86 7.22 -2.13 0.34
N ARG A 87 8.15 -2.13 1.29
CA ARG A 87 8.56 -0.94 2.04
C ARG A 87 9.09 0.16 1.12
N LYS A 88 9.87 -0.20 0.10
CA LYS A 88 10.38 0.72 -0.92
C LYS A 88 9.25 1.28 -1.79
N LEU A 89 8.28 0.45 -2.19
CA LEU A 89 7.12 0.90 -2.97
C LEU A 89 6.30 1.91 -2.19
N ILE A 90 6.01 1.61 -0.92
CA ILE A 90 5.27 2.52 -0.04
C ILE A 90 6.08 3.79 0.23
N SER A 91 7.38 3.70 0.56
CA SER A 91 8.21 4.89 0.83
C SER A 91 8.28 5.87 -0.33
N HIS A 92 8.16 5.39 -1.57
CA HIS A 92 8.13 6.20 -2.77
C HIS A 92 6.72 6.40 -3.33
N LEU A 93 5.66 6.08 -2.59
CA LEU A 93 4.28 6.21 -3.02
C LEU A 93 3.99 7.62 -3.53
N GLN A 94 3.50 7.71 -4.76
CA GLN A 94 3.04 8.94 -5.38
C GLN A 94 1.54 8.91 -5.60
N LYS A 95 1.02 7.82 -6.14
CA LYS A 95 -0.41 7.63 -6.40
C LYS A 95 -0.88 6.27 -5.90
N LEU A 96 -2.07 6.29 -5.32
CA LEU A 96 -2.80 5.11 -4.88
C LEU A 96 -4.18 5.19 -5.53
N GLU A 97 -4.49 4.19 -6.35
CA GLU A 97 -5.74 4.11 -7.10
C GLU A 97 -6.41 2.77 -6.79
N VAL A 98 -7.69 2.80 -6.44
CA VAL A 98 -8.51 1.59 -6.28
C VAL A 98 -9.45 1.52 -7.48
N GLN A 99 -9.38 0.43 -8.23
CA GLN A 99 -10.25 0.17 -9.36
C GLN A 99 -11.23 -0.96 -9.00
N HIS A 100 -12.52 -0.65 -9.12
CA HIS A 100 -13.62 -1.62 -8.93
C HIS A 100 -13.57 -2.40 -7.60
N GLU A 101 -12.95 -1.87 -6.55
CA GLU A 101 -12.76 -2.53 -5.23
C GLU A 101 -11.97 -3.86 -5.26
N GLU A 102 -11.49 -4.26 -6.43
CA GLU A 102 -10.80 -5.52 -6.70
C GLU A 102 -9.34 -5.31 -7.09
N GLN A 103 -8.97 -4.10 -7.52
CA GLN A 103 -7.61 -3.78 -7.94
C GLN A 103 -7.07 -2.57 -7.20
N LEU A 104 -5.87 -2.71 -6.64
CA LEU A 104 -5.11 -1.63 -6.02
C LEU A 104 -3.88 -1.36 -6.87
N ILE A 105 -3.72 -0.13 -7.32
CA ILE A 105 -2.60 0.31 -8.14
C ILE A 105 -1.76 1.29 -7.34
N ILE A 106 -0.50 0.93 -7.15
CA ILE A 106 0.52 1.74 -6.50
C ILE A 106 1.44 2.29 -7.59
N LYS A 107 1.58 3.60 -7.68
CA LYS A 107 2.57 4.26 -8.54
C LYS A 107 3.58 5.00 -7.68
N THR A 108 4.86 4.80 -7.95
CA THR A 108 5.95 5.44 -7.21
C THR A 108 6.46 6.70 -7.92
N ASN A 109 7.15 7.57 -7.18
CA ASN A 109 7.80 8.75 -7.75
C ASN A 109 8.89 8.41 -8.77
N ASP A 110 9.46 7.20 -8.71
CA ASP A 110 10.49 6.71 -9.62
C ASP A 110 9.93 6.14 -10.93
N GLY A 111 8.60 6.20 -11.11
CA GLY A 111 7.92 5.71 -12.31
C GLY A 111 7.58 4.22 -12.27
N GLU A 112 7.81 3.52 -11.15
CA GLU A 112 7.37 2.14 -10.99
C GLU A 112 5.86 2.08 -10.76
N GLN A 113 5.22 1.04 -11.32
CA GLN A 113 3.81 0.75 -11.09
C GLN A 113 3.65 -0.69 -10.67
N VAL A 114 2.87 -0.91 -9.61
CA VAL A 114 2.53 -2.23 -9.10
C VAL A 114 1.02 -2.36 -9.03
N ARG A 115 0.50 -3.46 -9.56
CA ARG A 115 -0.92 -3.82 -9.46
C ARG A 115 -1.10 -4.97 -8.50
N LEU A 116 -2.02 -4.79 -7.57
CA LEU A 116 -2.49 -5.82 -6.67
C LEU A 116 -3.95 -6.13 -6.99
N GLN A 117 -4.31 -7.40 -6.94
CA GLN A 117 -5.67 -7.91 -7.09
C GLN A 117 -6.13 -8.44 -5.73
N ARG A 118 -7.37 -8.15 -5.35
CA ARG A 118 -8.00 -8.71 -4.15
C ARG A 118 -8.16 -10.23 -4.30
N VAL A 119 -7.89 -10.96 -3.22
CA VAL A 119 -8.10 -12.41 -3.11
C VAL A 119 -9.39 -12.63 -2.33
N LEU A 120 -10.30 -13.44 -2.89
CA LEU A 120 -11.59 -13.82 -2.27
C LEU A 120 -11.41 -14.97 -1.28
#